data_AF-A0A1I7RSG3-F1
#
_entry.id   AF-A0A1I7RSG3-F1
#
_cell.length_a   1.000
_cell.length_b   1.000
_cell.length_c   1.000
_cell.angle_alpha   90.00
_cell.angle_beta   90.00
_cell.angle_gamma   90.00
#
_symmetry.space_group_name_H-M   'P 1'
#
loop_
_entity.id
_entity.type
_entity.pdbx_description
1 polymer ?
#
loop_
_entity_poly.entity_id
_entity_poly.type
_entity_poly.pdbx_seq_one_letter_code
_entity_poly.pdbx_strand_id
1 'polypeptide(L)'
;MGDSCIPKPVIANIKKFAQSLNELEKSIAKLIKITREQKEKMTHLEKAKLDLTIVSLVNSLYFLHSTTLGKNPQDEDAVGVEFRRWKEVKDRLQQLEDAHLRPQIDKSAAKSFVRNALFDVDDYNRLKDKLNDAGVDFGEEDPEYEEDEEEYDAMGRPDDDY
;
A
#
# COMPACT_ATOMS: atom_id res chain seq x y z
N MET A 1 31.83 -54.89 12.26
CA MET A 1 31.74 -53.76 11.31
C MET A 1 30.40 -53.90 10.61
N GLY A 2 29.39 -53.17 11.07
CA GLY A 2 28.01 -53.28 10.56
C GLY A 2 27.65 -52.02 9.81
N ASP A 3 27.76 -52.07 8.48
CA ASP A 3 27.34 -51.01 7.57
C ASP A 3 25.83 -50.82 7.63
N SER A 4 25.40 -49.66 8.12
CA SER A 4 24.25 -48.87 7.63
C SER A 4 24.25 -47.52 8.34
N CYS A 5 25.29 -46.74 8.06
CA CYS A 5 25.44 -45.38 8.52
C CYS A 5 24.36 -44.50 7.84
N ILE A 6 23.47 -43.89 8.62
CA ILE A 6 22.39 -42.96 8.25
C ILE A 6 21.11 -43.62 7.64
N PRO A 7 19.92 -43.38 8.24
CA PRO A 7 18.64 -43.85 7.68
C PRO A 7 18.35 -43.32 6.27
N LYS A 8 17.87 -44.19 5.37
CA LYS A 8 17.40 -43.83 4.01
C LYS A 8 16.50 -42.59 3.91
N PRO A 9 15.48 -42.38 4.79
CA PRO A 9 14.65 -41.17 4.71
C PRO A 9 15.44 -39.88 4.96
N VAL A 10 16.45 -39.93 5.84
CA VAL A 10 17.33 -38.78 6.12
C VAL A 10 18.16 -38.46 4.89
N ILE A 11 18.74 -39.47 4.22
CA ILE A 11 19.48 -39.29 2.97
C ILE A 11 18.59 -38.66 1.88
N ALA A 12 17.33 -39.10 1.77
CA ALA A 12 16.39 -38.53 0.80
C ALA A 12 16.08 -37.06 1.10
N ASN A 13 15.88 -36.70 2.38
CA ASN A 13 15.64 -35.32 2.79
C ASN A 13 16.85 -34.42 2.52
N ILE A 14 18.06 -34.90 2.80
CA ILE A 14 19.29 -34.15 2.50
C ILE A 14 19.42 -33.91 0.99
N LYS A 15 19.14 -34.92 0.16
CA LYS A 15 19.16 -34.77 -1.31
C LYS A 15 18.14 -33.73 -1.79
N LYS A 16 16.92 -33.79 -1.28
CA LYS A 16 15.87 -32.80 -1.59
C LYS A 16 16.30 -31.40 -1.16
N PHE A 17 16.83 -31.26 0.04
CA PHE A 17 17.33 -29.99 0.56
C PHE A 17 18.43 -29.40 -0.33
N ALA A 18 19.42 -30.20 -0.71
CA ALA A 18 20.49 -29.77 -1.61
C ALA A 18 19.98 -29.35 -2.99
N GLN A 19 18.98 -30.06 -3.54
CA GLN A 19 18.32 -29.68 -4.80
C GLN A 19 17.60 -28.34 -4.67
N SER A 20 16.84 -28.14 -3.60
CA SER A 20 16.14 -26.87 -3.34
C SER A 20 17.12 -25.70 -3.16
N LEU A 21 18.27 -25.93 -2.51
CA LEU A 21 19.32 -24.89 -2.40
C LEU A 21 19.91 -24.51 -3.77
N ASN A 22 20.15 -25.48 -4.66
CA ASN A 22 20.63 -25.19 -6.02
C ASN A 22 19.61 -24.38 -6.83
N GLU A 23 18.31 -24.64 -6.67
CA GLU A 23 17.25 -23.87 -7.32
C GLU A 23 17.13 -22.45 -6.76
N LEU A 24 17.26 -22.33 -5.43
CA LEU A 24 17.27 -21.05 -4.74
C LEU A 24 18.45 -20.19 -5.19
N GLU A 25 19.66 -20.75 -5.25
CA GLU A 25 20.87 -20.08 -5.72
C GLU A 25 20.69 -19.52 -7.14
N LYS A 26 20.13 -20.32 -8.06
CA LYS A 26 19.82 -19.87 -9.43
C LYS A 26 18.85 -18.68 -9.44
N SER A 27 17.87 -18.66 -8.54
CA SER A 27 16.90 -17.57 -8.43
C SER A 27 17.53 -16.30 -7.84
N ILE A 28 18.32 -16.45 -6.78
CA ILE A 28 19.07 -15.35 -6.14
C ILE A 28 20.08 -14.75 -7.12
N ALA A 29 20.75 -15.58 -7.91
CA ALA A 29 21.69 -15.10 -8.94
C ALA A 29 21.02 -14.17 -9.96
N LYS A 30 19.72 -14.34 -10.25
CA LYS A 30 18.96 -13.42 -11.10
C LYS A 30 18.70 -12.10 -10.38
N LEU A 31 18.34 -12.14 -9.09
CA LEU A 31 18.11 -10.96 -8.26
C LEU A 31 19.37 -10.10 -8.10
N ILE A 32 20.53 -10.73 -7.84
CA ILE A 32 21.81 -10.02 -7.66
C ILE A 32 22.28 -9.36 -8.98
N LYS A 33 21.89 -9.92 -10.13
CA LYS A 33 22.22 -9.35 -11.44
C LYS A 33 21.41 -8.10 -11.79
N ILE A 34 20.43 -7.71 -10.99
CA ILE A 34 19.68 -6.47 -11.19
C ILE A 34 20.65 -5.30 -11.08
N THR A 35 20.91 -4.63 -12.20
CA THR A 35 21.85 -3.52 -12.25
C THR A 35 21.22 -2.24 -11.69
N ARG A 36 22.07 -1.26 -11.34
CA ARG A 36 21.61 0.07 -10.94
C ARG A 36 20.72 0.71 -12.00
N GLU A 37 21.07 0.58 -13.28
CA GLU A 37 20.28 1.12 -14.41
C GLU A 37 18.90 0.47 -14.51
N GLN A 38 18.80 -0.85 -14.27
CA GLN A 38 17.51 -1.54 -14.22
C GLN A 38 16.69 -1.07 -13.03
N LYS A 39 17.33 -0.89 -11.86
CA LYS A 39 16.66 -0.32 -10.69
C LYS A 39 16.19 1.11 -10.97
N GLU A 40 16.95 1.95 -11.64
CA GLU A 40 16.55 3.34 -11.94
C GLU A 40 15.28 3.42 -12.80
N LYS A 41 15.11 2.52 -13.77
CA LYS A 41 13.93 2.40 -14.64
C LYS A 41 12.65 1.91 -13.94
N MET A 42 12.77 1.32 -12.75
CA MET A 42 11.60 0.86 -11.98
C MET A 42 10.82 2.03 -11.37
N THR A 43 9.51 1.87 -11.30
CA THR A 43 8.63 2.76 -10.52
C THR A 43 9.00 2.72 -9.03
N HIS A 44 8.60 3.74 -8.27
CA HIS A 44 8.82 3.76 -6.82
C HIS A 44 8.20 2.55 -6.11
N LEU A 45 7.04 2.10 -6.60
CA LEU A 45 6.34 0.93 -6.08
C LEU A 45 7.11 -0.37 -6.35
N GLU A 46 7.61 -0.57 -7.56
CA GLU A 46 8.42 -1.75 -7.92
C GLU A 46 9.74 -1.80 -7.15
N LYS A 47 10.40 -0.65 -6.94
CA LYS A 47 11.59 -0.54 -6.09
C LYS A 47 11.29 -0.99 -4.66
N ALA A 48 10.19 -0.53 -4.09
CA ALA A 48 9.77 -0.92 -2.75
C ALA A 48 9.45 -2.43 -2.64
N LYS A 49 8.76 -3.00 -3.65
CA LYS A 49 8.52 -4.45 -3.75
C LYS A 49 9.81 -5.26 -3.78
N LEU A 50 10.78 -4.82 -4.60
CA LEU A 50 12.08 -5.46 -4.71
C LEU A 50 12.82 -5.43 -3.37
N ASP A 51 12.92 -4.25 -2.74
CA ASP A 51 13.60 -4.09 -1.46
C ASP A 51 12.93 -4.92 -0.35
N LEU A 52 11.59 -4.97 -0.31
CA LEU A 52 10.83 -5.82 0.62
C LEU A 52 11.08 -7.32 0.39
N THR A 53 11.19 -7.74 -0.86
CA THR A 53 11.49 -9.13 -1.24
C THR A 53 12.90 -9.52 -0.78
N ILE A 54 13.89 -8.63 -0.96
CA ILE A 54 15.27 -8.85 -0.51
C ILE A 54 15.33 -9.01 1.01
N VAL A 55 14.64 -8.15 1.76
CA VAL A 55 14.56 -8.25 3.23
C VAL A 55 13.93 -9.59 3.66
N SER A 56 12.80 -9.97 3.06
CA SER A 56 12.13 -11.25 3.35
C SER A 56 13.03 -12.45 3.06
N LEU A 57 13.81 -12.38 1.98
CA LEU A 57 14.74 -13.43 1.58
C LEU A 57 15.85 -13.59 2.62
N VAL A 58 16.50 -12.49 3.02
CA VAL A 58 17.57 -12.52 4.02
C VAL A 58 17.07 -13.08 5.35
N ASN A 59 15.90 -12.63 5.82
CA ASN A 59 15.29 -13.13 7.05
C ASN A 59 14.99 -14.64 6.98
N SER A 60 14.49 -15.12 5.83
CA SER A 60 14.21 -16.55 5.63
C SER A 60 15.48 -17.39 5.56
N LEU A 61 16.54 -16.87 4.93
CA LEU A 61 17.84 -17.54 4.88
C LEU A 61 18.48 -17.63 6.26
N TYR A 62 18.35 -16.58 7.07
CA TYR A 62 18.79 -16.58 8.46
C TYR A 62 18.06 -17.67 9.26
N PHE A 63 16.73 -17.72 9.17
CA PHE A 63 15.91 -18.75 9.81
C PHE A 63 16.36 -20.16 9.40
N LEU A 64 16.58 -20.38 8.11
CA LEU A 64 17.06 -21.66 7.58
C LEU A 64 18.44 -22.03 8.14
N HIS A 65 19.37 -21.09 8.17
CA HIS A 65 20.71 -21.30 8.70
C HIS A 65 20.70 -21.59 10.21
N SER A 66 19.90 -20.87 11.01
CA SER A 66 19.75 -21.18 12.44
C SER A 66 19.19 -22.59 12.64
N THR A 67 18.24 -23.01 11.80
CA THR A 67 17.67 -24.37 11.84
C THR A 67 18.70 -25.44 11.52
N THR A 68 19.63 -25.20 10.58
CA THR A 68 20.67 -26.18 10.22
C THR A 68 21.74 -26.33 11.32
N LEU A 69 21.90 -25.32 12.17
CA LEU A 69 22.74 -25.37 13.37
C LEU A 69 22.04 -26.02 14.57
N GLY A 70 20.79 -26.47 14.40
CA GLY A 70 19.99 -27.05 15.49
C GLY A 70 19.48 -26.03 16.50
N LYS A 71 19.55 -24.72 16.18
CA LYS A 71 18.92 -23.67 16.97
C LYS A 71 17.47 -23.53 16.55
N ASN A 72 16.59 -23.28 17.52
CA ASN A 72 15.21 -22.94 17.23
C ASN A 72 15.10 -21.42 16.98
N PRO A 73 14.81 -20.97 15.75
CA PRO A 73 14.79 -19.55 15.44
C PRO A 73 13.54 -18.84 16.02
N GLN A 74 12.56 -19.60 16.52
CA GLN A 74 11.41 -19.04 17.25
C GLN A 74 11.80 -18.55 18.64
N ASP A 75 12.86 -19.10 19.21
CA ASP A 75 13.38 -18.71 20.54
C ASP A 75 14.32 -17.49 20.44
N GLU A 76 14.73 -17.12 19.23
CA GLU A 76 15.53 -15.92 18.96
C GLU A 76 14.58 -14.73 18.67
N ASP A 77 14.37 -13.88 19.68
CA ASP A 77 13.51 -12.68 19.59
C ASP A 77 13.81 -11.81 18.35
N ALA A 78 15.07 -11.79 17.89
CA ALA A 78 15.52 -10.99 16.76
C ALA A 78 14.80 -11.33 15.45
N VAL A 79 14.55 -12.62 15.15
CA VAL A 79 13.88 -13.02 13.91
C VAL A 79 12.40 -12.65 13.94
N GLY A 80 11.78 -12.79 15.12
CA GLY A 80 10.38 -12.41 15.33
C GLY A 80 10.16 -10.90 15.17
N VAL A 81 11.10 -10.07 15.64
CA VAL A 81 11.07 -8.61 15.44
C VAL A 81 11.15 -8.26 13.96
N GLU A 82 12.11 -8.83 13.24
CA GLU A 82 12.27 -8.55 11.81
C GLU A 82 11.08 -9.03 10.98
N PHE A 83 10.44 -10.14 11.36
CA PHE A 83 9.21 -10.60 10.72
C PHE A 83 8.04 -9.64 10.93
N ARG A 84 7.86 -9.12 12.16
CA ARG A 84 6.83 -8.11 12.44
C ARG A 84 7.07 -6.83 11.64
N ARG A 85 8.31 -6.36 11.60
CA ARG A 85 8.71 -5.18 10.81
C ARG A 85 8.44 -5.37 9.33
N TRP A 86 8.81 -6.53 8.78
CA TRP A 86 8.53 -6.88 7.39
C TRP A 86 7.03 -6.84 7.11
N LYS A 87 6.21 -7.43 7.98
CA LYS A 87 4.75 -7.45 7.84
C LYS A 87 4.15 -6.03 7.84
N GLU A 88 4.57 -5.18 8.77
CA GLU A 88 4.11 -3.78 8.82
C GLU A 88 4.41 -3.02 7.53
N VAL A 89 5.62 -3.17 6.99
CA VAL A 89 6.01 -2.52 5.73
C VAL A 89 5.23 -3.10 4.55
N LYS A 90 5.01 -4.42 4.54
CA LYS A 90 4.19 -5.10 3.51
C LYS A 90 2.76 -4.58 3.52
N ASP A 91 2.14 -4.48 4.70
CA ASP A 91 0.76 -4.02 4.83
C ASP A 91 0.62 -2.58 4.35
N ARG A 92 1.59 -1.70 4.65
CA ARG A 92 1.64 -0.33 4.10
C ARG A 92 1.80 -0.30 2.58
N LEU A 93 2.66 -1.16 2.03
CA LEU A 93 2.85 -1.26 0.59
C LEU A 93 1.54 -1.68 -0.10
N GLN A 94 0.84 -2.65 0.49
CA GLN A 94 -0.45 -3.11 0.00
C GLN A 94 -1.52 -2.01 0.06
N GLN A 95 -1.55 -1.21 1.12
CA GLN A 95 -2.45 -0.04 1.19
C GLN A 95 -2.17 1.03 0.11
N LEU A 96 -0.92 1.13 -0.36
CA LEU A 96 -0.56 2.02 -1.46
C LEU A 96 -0.97 1.43 -2.81
N GLU A 97 -0.84 0.11 -2.98
CA GLU A 97 -1.31 -0.59 -4.16
C GLU A 97 -2.82 -0.49 -4.29
N ASP A 98 -3.55 -0.76 -3.21
CA ASP A 98 -5.01 -0.76 -3.18
C ASP A 98 -5.60 0.66 -3.11
N ALA A 99 -4.75 1.69 -3.15
CA ALA A 99 -5.18 3.09 -3.05
C ALA A 99 -6.20 3.48 -4.13
N HIS A 100 -6.09 2.91 -5.33
CA HIS A 100 -7.00 3.14 -6.45
C HIS A 100 -8.37 2.47 -6.27
N LEU A 101 -8.46 1.43 -5.42
CA LEU A 101 -9.70 0.73 -5.10
C LEU A 101 -10.46 1.38 -3.95
N ARG A 102 -9.84 2.35 -3.25
CA ARG A 102 -10.48 3.01 -2.11
C ARG A 102 -11.64 3.88 -2.60
N PRO A 103 -12.79 3.85 -1.92
CA PRO A 103 -13.89 4.77 -2.20
C PRO A 103 -13.38 6.21 -2.16
N GLN A 104 -13.57 6.95 -3.26
CA GLN A 104 -13.25 8.37 -3.29
C GLN A 104 -14.44 9.13 -2.70
N ILE A 105 -14.15 10.05 -1.78
CA ILE A 105 -15.16 10.97 -1.27
C ILE A 105 -15.35 12.06 -2.30
N ASP A 106 -16.61 12.29 -2.71
CA ASP A 106 -16.97 13.47 -3.48
C ASP A 106 -16.71 14.73 -2.65
N LYS A 107 -15.70 15.50 -3.06
CA LYS A 107 -15.27 16.71 -2.35
C LYS A 107 -16.34 17.81 -2.42
N SER A 108 -17.09 17.88 -3.51
CA SER A 108 -18.17 18.84 -3.68
C SER A 108 -19.31 18.54 -2.72
N ALA A 109 -19.77 17.29 -2.69
CA ALA A 109 -20.80 16.86 -1.75
C ALA A 109 -20.35 17.05 -0.28
N ALA A 110 -19.11 16.69 0.05
CA ALA A 110 -18.56 16.90 1.39
C ALA A 110 -18.51 18.39 1.79
N LYS A 111 -18.11 19.28 0.86
CA LYS A 111 -18.11 20.73 1.07
C LYS A 111 -19.52 21.24 1.32
N SER A 112 -20.50 20.79 0.55
CA SER A 112 -21.92 21.14 0.73
C SER A 112 -22.46 20.65 2.08
N PHE A 113 -22.13 19.44 2.50
CA PHE A 113 -22.52 18.94 3.82
C PHE A 113 -21.92 19.77 4.95
N VAL A 114 -20.64 20.13 4.89
CA VAL A 114 -19.99 20.97 5.91
C VAL A 114 -20.59 22.38 5.91
N ARG A 115 -20.80 22.98 4.73
CA ARG A 115 -21.41 24.32 4.61
C ARG A 115 -22.81 24.32 5.23
N ASN A 116 -23.64 23.35 4.89
CA ASN A 116 -25.02 23.27 5.38
C ASN A 116 -25.08 22.90 6.88
N ALA A 117 -24.17 22.06 7.37
CA ALA A 117 -24.12 21.70 8.80
C ALA A 117 -23.62 22.85 9.70
N LEU A 118 -22.79 23.75 9.17
CA LEU A 118 -22.31 24.95 9.87
C LEU A 118 -23.18 26.18 9.63
N PHE A 119 -24.20 26.08 8.77
CA PHE A 119 -25.11 27.18 8.48
C PHE A 119 -26.08 27.35 9.65
N ASP A 120 -26.00 28.49 10.33
CA ASP A 120 -26.96 28.91 11.34
C ASP A 120 -27.78 30.09 10.80
N VAL A 121 -29.10 29.90 10.75
CA VAL A 121 -30.06 30.88 10.24
C VAL A 121 -30.04 32.15 11.10
N ASP A 122 -29.83 32.03 12.40
CA ASP A 122 -29.81 33.18 13.32
C ASP A 122 -28.56 34.04 13.08
N ASP A 123 -27.40 33.42 12.83
CA ASP A 123 -26.16 34.12 12.50
C ASP A 123 -26.23 34.75 11.10
N TYR A 124 -26.84 34.06 10.13
CA TYR A 124 -27.08 34.61 8.79
C TYR A 124 -27.97 35.85 8.84
N ASN A 125 -29.09 35.78 9.56
CA ASN A 125 -30.01 36.91 9.71
C ASN A 125 -29.35 38.08 10.46
N ARG A 126 -28.60 37.82 11.52
CA ARG A 126 -27.84 38.85 12.24
C ARG A 126 -26.77 39.51 11.39
N LEU A 127 -26.12 38.76 10.49
CA LEU A 127 -25.14 39.31 9.56
C LEU A 127 -25.83 40.18 8.51
N LYS A 128 -26.96 39.71 7.97
CA LYS A 128 -27.79 40.44 7.01
C LYS A 128 -28.26 41.78 7.59
N ASP A 129 -28.77 41.79 8.82
CA ASP A 129 -29.20 43.02 9.50
C ASP A 129 -28.05 44.02 9.69
N LYS A 130 -26.87 43.55 10.11
CA LYS A 130 -25.67 44.41 10.28
C LYS A 130 -25.16 44.99 8.96
N LEU A 131 -25.28 44.25 7.86
CA LEU A 131 -24.86 44.70 6.53
C LEU A 131 -25.86 45.71 5.94
N ASN A 132 -27.15 45.51 6.20
CA ASN A 132 -28.20 46.46 5.86
C ASN A 132 -28.02 47.79 6.61
N ASP A 133 -27.70 47.74 7.90
CA ASP A 133 -27.37 48.94 8.71
C ASP A 133 -26.10 49.66 8.22
N ALA A 134 -25.18 48.94 7.58
CA ALA A 134 -23.99 49.49 6.95
C ALA A 134 -24.22 50.03 5.52
N GLY A 135 -25.46 49.98 5.01
CA GLY A 135 -25.84 50.48 3.70
C GLY A 135 -25.36 49.62 2.52
N VAL A 136 -25.00 48.35 2.77
CA VAL A 136 -24.61 47.39 1.74
C VAL A 136 -25.82 46.52 1.42
N ASP A 137 -26.57 46.89 0.37
CA ASP A 137 -27.74 46.16 -0.12
C ASP A 137 -27.29 45.01 -1.03
N PHE A 138 -27.35 43.78 -0.53
CA PHE A 138 -27.44 42.61 -1.39
C PHE A 138 -28.93 42.33 -1.55
N GLY A 139 -29.46 42.67 -2.74
CA GLY A 139 -30.87 42.49 -3.08
C GLY A 139 -31.36 41.07 -2.81
N GLU A 140 -32.68 40.91 -2.76
CA GLU A 140 -33.41 39.65 -2.52
C GLU A 140 -33.24 38.62 -3.65
N GLU A 141 -32.00 38.32 -4.03
CA GLU A 141 -31.69 37.14 -4.81
C GLU A 141 -31.35 36.03 -3.81
N ASP A 142 -32.29 35.09 -3.66
CA ASP A 142 -31.96 33.77 -3.14
C ASP A 142 -30.65 33.32 -3.82
N PRO A 143 -29.66 32.76 -3.09
CA PRO A 143 -28.43 32.34 -3.71
C PRO A 143 -28.77 31.30 -4.79
N GLU A 144 -28.73 31.74 -6.04
CA GLU A 144 -28.96 30.88 -7.19
C GLU A 144 -27.87 29.81 -7.13
N TYR A 145 -28.29 28.55 -6.99
CA TYR A 145 -27.37 27.44 -7.04
C TYR A 145 -26.85 27.39 -8.47
N GLU A 146 -25.69 27.99 -8.73
CA GLU A 146 -24.92 27.71 -9.93
C GLU A 146 -24.57 26.20 -9.89
N GLU A 147 -25.34 25.40 -10.61
CA GLU A 147 -24.87 24.10 -11.06
C GLU A 147 -23.70 24.40 -12.00
N ASP A 148 -22.47 24.20 -11.50
CA ASP A 148 -21.27 24.28 -12.33
C ASP A 148 -21.35 23.19 -13.42
N GLU A 149 -21.98 23.51 -14.56
CA GLU A 149 -22.09 22.61 -15.73
C GLU A 149 -20.72 22.36 -16.40
N GLU A 150 -19.70 23.16 -16.06
CA GLU A 150 -18.38 23.12 -16.71
C GLU A 150 -17.58 21.82 -16.45
N GLU A 151 -17.98 20.97 -15.50
CA GLU A 151 -17.31 19.67 -15.26
C GLU A 151 -17.89 18.50 -16.08
N TYR A 152 -18.99 18.69 -16.82
CA TYR A 152 -19.54 17.63 -17.69
C TYR A 152 -18.87 17.53 -19.06
N ASP A 153 -18.32 18.64 -19.59
CA ASP A 153 -17.63 18.64 -20.89
C ASP A 153 -16.23 17.98 -20.83
N ALA A 154 -15.64 17.86 -19.64
CA ALA A 154 -14.35 17.19 -19.42
C ALA A 154 -14.46 15.65 -19.32
N MET A 155 -15.67 15.13 -19.09
CA MET A 155 -15.96 13.70 -19.17
C MET A 155 -16.52 13.41 -20.57
N GLY A 156 -15.62 13.21 -21.54
CA GLY A 156 -15.97 12.85 -22.91
C GLY A 156 -17.12 11.84 -22.95
N ARG A 157 -18.13 12.13 -23.77
CA ARG A 157 -19.32 11.29 -23.96
C ARG A 157 -18.91 9.82 -24.02
N PRO A 158 -19.45 8.95 -23.14
CA PRO A 158 -19.39 7.52 -23.43
C PRO A 158 -20.13 7.30 -24.74
N ASP A 159 -19.44 6.68 -25.72
CA ASP A 159 -20.07 6.25 -26.95
C ASP A 159 -21.22 5.29 -26.61
N ASP A 160 -22.45 5.75 -26.84
CA ASP A 160 -23.66 4.94 -26.73
C ASP A 160 -23.73 3.97 -27.93
N ASP A 161 -22.99 2.87 -27.83
CA ASP A 161 -23.18 1.68 -28.67
C ASP A 161 -24.02 0.65 -27.90
N TYR A 162 -25.34 0.67 -28.13
CA TYR A 162 -26.27 -0.43 -27.79
C TYR A 162 -26.50 -1.33 -29.01
#